data_AF-A0AAD7Z1A2-F1
#
_entry.id   AF-A0AAD7Z1A2-F1
#
_cell.length_a   1.000
_cell.length_b   1.000
_cell.length_c   1.000
_cell.angle_alpha   90.00
_cell.angle_beta   90.00
_cell.angle_gamma   90.00
#
_symmetry.space_group_name_H-M   'P 1'
#
loop_
_entity.id
_entity.type
_entity.pdbx_description
1 polymer ?
#
loop_
_entity_poly.entity_id
_entity_poly.type
_entity_poly.pdbx_seq_one_letter_code
_entity_poly.pdbx_strand_id
1 'polypeptide(L)'
;MRSVETETSNSPALQPSEHLAPGCKLQWPIWKSLNRLRTQVGRCKNNLAKWGFLDPSLTQCQCGAATQDMRHLLNCTTTCTFRDLCEANDRAVRVAKYWSEKI
;
A
#
# COMPACT_ATOMS: atom_id res chain seq x y z
N MET A 1 -19.82 1.40 33.96
CA MET A 1 -18.77 0.62 33.25
C MET A 1 -18.69 1.14 31.83
N ARG A 2 -17.50 1.58 31.40
CA ARG A 2 -17.28 2.32 30.14
C ARG A 2 -17.51 1.40 28.94
N SER A 3 -18.38 1.84 28.02
CA SER A 3 -18.48 1.26 26.69
C SER A 3 -17.15 1.43 25.98
N VAL A 4 -16.52 0.33 25.59
CA VAL A 4 -15.35 0.34 24.71
C VAL A 4 -15.90 0.51 23.30
N GLU A 5 -15.91 1.74 22.81
CA GLU A 5 -16.14 2.03 21.41
C GLU A 5 -14.98 1.42 20.63
N THR A 6 -15.27 0.36 19.87
CA THR A 6 -14.35 -0.15 18.87
C THR A 6 -14.40 0.82 17.70
N GLU A 7 -13.45 1.75 17.67
CA GLU A 7 -13.21 2.61 16.51
C GLU A 7 -12.92 1.71 15.30
N THR A 8 -13.95 1.45 14.50
CA THR A 8 -13.80 0.97 13.14
C THR A 8 -13.10 2.08 12.37
N SER A 9 -11.77 1.99 12.30
CA SER A 9 -10.93 2.86 11.48
C SER A 9 -11.49 2.91 10.06
N ASN A 10 -12.19 4.00 9.76
CA ASN A 10 -12.90 4.21 8.52
C ASN A 10 -11.86 4.44 7.40
N SER A 11 -11.25 3.36 6.93
CA SER A 11 -10.39 3.40 5.74
C SER A 11 -11.29 3.77 4.56
N PRO A 12 -10.90 4.68 3.66
CA PRO A 12 -11.77 5.10 2.56
C PRO A 12 -11.85 3.97 1.51
N ALA A 13 -12.50 2.84 1.79
CA ALA A 13 -12.57 1.77 0.83
C ALA A 13 -13.14 2.29 -0.50
N LEU A 14 -12.47 1.97 -1.62
CA LEU A 14 -13.01 2.23 -2.95
C LEU A 14 -14.40 1.62 -3.01
N GLN A 15 -15.40 2.44 -3.28
CA GLN A 15 -16.78 1.97 -3.34
C GLN A 15 -16.92 0.99 -4.51
N PRO A 16 -17.64 -0.13 -4.33
CA PRO A 16 -17.97 -1.02 -5.43
C PRO A 16 -18.65 -0.25 -6.56
N SER A 17 -18.19 -0.46 -7.80
CA SER A 17 -18.73 0.18 -8.99
C SER A 17 -18.64 -0.78 -10.16
N GLU A 18 -19.56 -0.66 -11.12
CA GLU A 18 -19.55 -1.41 -12.37
C GLU A 18 -18.43 -0.93 -13.33
N HIS A 19 -17.74 0.15 -12.98
CA HIS A 19 -16.60 0.67 -13.73
C HIS A 19 -15.27 0.20 -13.14
N LEU A 20 -14.29 0.00 -14.04
CA LEU A 20 -12.93 -0.30 -13.61
C LEU A 20 -12.36 0.84 -12.77
N ALA A 21 -11.64 0.47 -11.70
CA ALA A 21 -11.01 1.44 -10.82
C ALA A 21 -10.03 2.35 -11.60
N PRO A 22 -9.83 3.61 -11.16
CA PRO A 22 -8.88 4.51 -11.79
C PRO A 22 -7.49 3.89 -11.96
N GLY A 23 -6.80 4.24 -13.05
CA GLY A 23 -5.51 3.65 -13.39
C GLY A 23 -5.57 2.28 -14.07
N CYS A 24 -6.75 1.76 -14.45
CA CYS A 24 -6.89 0.48 -15.16
C CYS A 24 -6.16 0.40 -16.52
N LYS A 25 -5.85 1.54 -17.13
CA LYS A 25 -5.09 1.65 -18.39
C LYS A 25 -3.56 1.70 -18.18
N LEU A 26 -3.09 1.70 -16.92
CA LEU A 26 -1.66 1.67 -16.62
C LEU A 26 -1.06 0.32 -17.02
N GLN A 27 0.25 0.31 -17.24
CA GLN A 27 0.99 -0.93 -17.46
C GLN A 27 0.76 -1.91 -16.32
N TRP A 28 0.59 -3.20 -16.64
CA TRP A 28 0.18 -4.22 -15.67
C TRP A 28 1.03 -4.24 -14.37
N PRO A 29 2.37 -4.11 -14.39
CA PRO A 29 3.15 -4.05 -13.16
C PRO A 29 2.78 -2.86 -12.27
N ILE A 30 2.52 -1.70 -12.87
CA ILE A 30 2.15 -0.47 -12.16
C ILE A 30 0.73 -0.60 -11.61
N TRP A 31 -0.21 -1.08 -12.42
CA TRP A 31 -1.60 -1.27 -12.00
C TRP A 31 -1.73 -2.28 -10.85
N LYS A 32 -1.01 -3.40 -10.93
CA LYS A 32 -0.95 -4.40 -9.86
C LYS A 32 -0.43 -3.79 -8.55
N SER A 33 0.69 -3.05 -8.61
CA SER A 33 1.26 -2.43 -7.42
C SER A 33 0.37 -1.32 -6.86
N LEU A 34 -0.28 -0.53 -7.72
CA LEU A 34 -1.31 0.43 -7.31
C LEU A 34 -2.43 -0.25 -6.50
N ASN A 35 -2.91 -1.40 -6.95
CA ASN A 35 -3.96 -2.14 -6.23
C ASN A 35 -3.46 -2.74 -4.91
N ARG A 36 -2.23 -3.23 -4.83
CA ARG A 36 -1.62 -3.66 -3.55
C ARG A 36 -1.56 -2.51 -2.54
N LEU A 37 -1.21 -1.31 -3.00
CA LEU A 37 -1.19 -0.11 -2.16
C LEU A 37 -2.59 0.30 -1.71
N ARG A 38 -3.60 0.19 -2.57
CA ARG A 38 -5.01 0.46 -2.21
C ARG A 38 -5.55 -0.50 -1.16
N THR A 39 -5.28 -1.79 -1.30
CA THR A 39 -5.77 -2.79 -0.34
C THR A 39 -4.93 -2.84 0.93
N GLN A 40 -3.78 -2.17 0.96
CA GLN A 40 -2.79 -2.29 2.03
C GLN A 40 -2.38 -3.75 2.27
N VAL A 41 -2.38 -4.56 1.20
CA VAL A 41 -1.95 -5.96 1.20
C VAL A 41 -1.00 -6.20 0.02
N GLY A 42 0.27 -6.42 0.33
CA GLY A 42 1.31 -6.66 -0.67
C GLY A 42 2.53 -7.39 -0.09
N ARG A 43 3.56 -7.58 -0.91
CA ARG A 43 4.81 -8.23 -0.51
C ARG A 43 5.77 -7.28 0.21
N CYS A 44 5.26 -6.46 1.14
CA CYS A 44 6.13 -5.69 2.02
C CYS A 44 6.90 -6.63 2.96
N LYS A 45 8.09 -6.21 3.42
CA LYS A 45 8.95 -7.09 4.24
C LYS A 45 8.27 -7.56 5.51
N ASN A 46 7.47 -6.71 6.15
CA ASN A 46 6.68 -7.09 7.32
C ASN A 46 5.72 -8.25 7.02
N ASN A 47 5.02 -8.20 5.88
CA ASN A 47 4.16 -9.30 5.45
C ASN A 47 4.97 -10.55 5.09
N LEU A 48 6.09 -10.41 4.40
CA LEU A 48 6.95 -11.56 4.08
C LEU A 48 7.45 -12.26 5.33
N ALA A 49 7.84 -11.51 6.36
CA ALA A 49 8.25 -12.06 7.65
C ALA A 49 7.09 -12.77 8.37
N LYS A 50 5.89 -12.16 8.38
CA LYS A 50 4.69 -12.77 8.94
C LYS A 50 4.38 -14.15 8.33
N TRP A 51 4.66 -14.31 7.04
CA TRP A 51 4.40 -15.57 6.31
C TRP A 51 5.62 -16.48 6.19
N GLY A 52 6.72 -16.20 6.90
CA GLY A 52 7.91 -17.07 6.93
C GLY A 52 8.78 -17.03 5.67
N PHE A 53 8.55 -16.07 4.76
CA PHE A 53 9.39 -15.86 3.57
C PHE A 53 10.59 -14.96 3.81
N LEU A 54 10.66 -14.29 4.95
CA LEU A 54 11.75 -13.41 5.36
C LEU A 54 12.01 -13.59 6.85
N ASP A 55 13.26 -13.51 7.27
CA ASP A 55 13.59 -13.44 8.68
C ASP A 55 13.00 -12.14 9.29
N PRO A 56 12.31 -12.19 10.45
CA PRO A 56 11.76 -11.00 11.10
C PRO A 56 12.77 -9.88 11.36
N SER A 57 14.06 -10.21 11.55
CA SER A 57 15.14 -9.25 11.72
C SER A 57 15.49 -8.46 10.45
N LEU A 58 15.09 -8.94 9.27
CA LEU A 58 15.41 -8.34 7.97
C LEU A 58 14.31 -7.42 7.43
N THR A 59 13.39 -6.98 8.30
CA THR A 59 12.21 -6.17 7.92
C THR A 59 12.51 -4.69 7.67
N GLN A 60 13.74 -4.23 7.92
CA GLN A 60 14.16 -2.84 7.74
C GLN A 60 14.07 -2.38 6.28
N CYS A 61 13.60 -1.14 6.06
CA CYS A 61 13.57 -0.54 4.73
C CYS A 61 14.95 0.05 4.34
N GLN A 62 15.21 0.14 3.04
CA GLN A 62 16.42 0.77 2.50
C GLN A 62 16.53 2.27 2.83
N CYS A 63 15.42 2.94 3.13
CA CYS A 63 15.42 4.34 3.57
C CYS A 63 15.81 4.51 5.06
N GLY A 64 16.15 3.42 5.75
CA GLY A 64 16.53 3.42 7.17
C GLY A 64 15.39 3.18 8.16
N ALA A 65 14.12 3.15 7.70
CA ALA A 65 12.98 2.85 8.58
C ALA A 65 13.06 1.43 9.16
N ALA A 66 12.79 1.29 10.46
CA ALA A 66 12.92 0.03 11.19
C ALA A 66 12.10 -1.12 10.59
N THR A 67 10.91 -0.81 10.05
CA THR A 67 10.01 -1.81 9.47
C THR A 67 9.41 -1.30 8.16
N GLN A 68 9.55 -2.07 7.08
CA GLN A 68 8.86 -1.84 5.81
C GLN A 68 7.47 -2.50 5.85
N ASP A 69 6.47 -1.74 6.27
CA ASP A 69 5.05 -2.10 6.18
C ASP A 69 4.34 -1.38 5.01
N MET A 70 3.06 -1.67 4.79
CA MET A 70 2.30 -1.10 3.65
C MET A 70 2.05 0.41 3.78
N ARG A 71 1.95 0.94 4.99
CA ARG A 71 1.76 2.38 5.23
C ARG A 71 3.06 3.13 4.95
N HIS A 72 4.18 2.54 5.32
CA HIS A 72 5.51 3.06 5.06
C HIS A 72 5.79 3.16 3.55
N LEU A 73 5.33 2.20 2.73
CA LEU A 73 5.51 2.27 1.27
C LEU A 73 4.95 3.55 0.65
N LEU A 74 3.89 4.11 1.24
CA LEU A 74 3.24 5.34 0.79
C LEU A 74 4.00 6.62 1.14
N ASN A 75 4.98 6.55 2.05
CA ASN A 75 5.75 7.70 2.51
C ASN A 75 7.27 7.52 2.36
N CYS A 76 7.72 6.37 1.87
CA CYS A 76 9.15 6.03 1.77
C CYS A 76 9.90 6.85 0.71
N THR A 77 9.29 7.11 -0.44
CA THR A 77 9.92 7.85 -1.55
C THR A 77 9.29 9.20 -1.81
N THR A 78 7.98 9.28 -1.65
CA THR A 78 7.16 10.46 -1.84
C THR A 78 5.94 10.29 -0.94
N THR A 79 5.43 11.40 -0.40
CA THR A 79 4.16 11.39 0.34
C THR A 79 3.01 11.14 -0.62
N CYS A 80 2.39 9.97 -0.48
CA CYS A 80 1.18 9.56 -1.20
C CYS A 80 0.09 9.25 -0.18
N THR A 81 -1.03 9.97 -0.28
CA THR A 81 -2.19 9.71 0.55
C THR A 81 -3.02 8.58 -0.04
N PHE A 82 -3.94 8.05 0.75
CA PHE A 82 -4.90 7.07 0.26
C PHE A 82 -5.80 7.66 -0.86
N ARG A 83 -6.19 8.93 -0.75
CA ARG A 83 -6.95 9.64 -1.79
C ARG A 83 -6.22 9.66 -3.12
N ASP A 84 -4.91 9.93 -3.09
CA ASP A 84 -4.07 9.90 -4.29
C ASP A 84 -4.15 8.52 -4.98
N LEU A 85 -4.15 7.43 -4.20
CA LEU A 85 -4.29 6.06 -4.71
C LEU A 85 -5.66 5.81 -5.33
N CYS A 86 -6.74 6.32 -4.73
CA CYS A 86 -8.09 6.21 -5.28
C CYS A 86 -8.20 6.89 -6.64
N GLU A 87 -7.71 8.12 -6.73
CA GLU A 87 -7.75 8.93 -7.95
C GLU A 87 -6.74 8.45 -9.01
N ALA A 88 -5.79 7.58 -8.63
CA ALA A 88 -4.70 7.13 -9.48
C ALA A 88 -3.92 8.31 -10.10
N ASN A 89 -3.73 9.37 -9.33
CA ASN A 89 -3.04 10.57 -9.79
C ASN A 89 -1.52 10.36 -9.92
N ASP A 90 -0.79 11.36 -10.40
CA ASP A 90 0.64 11.28 -10.67
C ASP A 90 1.49 10.92 -9.44
N ARG A 91 1.05 11.25 -8.22
CA ARG A 91 1.75 10.83 -6.99
C ARG A 91 1.60 9.33 -6.79
N ALA A 92 0.37 8.83 -6.88
CA ALA A 92 0.09 7.40 -6.76
C ALA A 92 0.76 6.58 -7.86
N VAL A 93 0.76 7.06 -9.10
CA VAL A 93 1.43 6.40 -10.23
C VAL A 93 2.94 6.34 -10.00
N ARG A 94 3.55 7.42 -9.51
CA ARG A 94 4.99 7.45 -9.18
C ARG A 94 5.35 6.44 -8.08
N VAL A 95 4.59 6.41 -6.99
CA VAL A 95 4.81 5.44 -5.91
C VAL A 95 4.57 4.01 -6.39
N ALA A 96 3.48 3.75 -7.13
CA ALA A 96 3.19 2.44 -7.70
C ALA A 96 4.27 1.95 -8.67
N LYS A 97 4.82 2.85 -9.49
CA LYS A 97 5.94 2.56 -10.40
C LYS A 97 7.23 2.25 -9.63
N TYR A 98 7.55 3.01 -8.59
CA TYR A 98 8.74 2.73 -7.77
C TYR A 98 8.69 1.34 -7.12
N TRP A 99 7.50 0.92 -6.71
CA TRP A 99 7.29 -0.39 -6.07
C TRP A 99 6.92 -1.52 -7.06
N SER A 100 6.82 -1.28 -8.37
CA SER A 100 6.27 -2.26 -9.33
C SER A 100 7.06 -3.58 -9.42
N GLU A 101 8.36 -3.51 -9.15
CA GLU A 101 9.28 -4.66 -9.17
C GLU A 101 9.58 -5.19 -7.77
N LYS A 102 9.13 -4.47 -6.72
CA LYS A 102 9.51 -4.70 -5.33
C LYS A 102 8.39 -5.29 -4.47
N ILE A 103 7.10 -5.16 -4.85
CA ILE A 103 5.94 -5.60 -4.04
C ILE A 103 4.86 -6.41 -4.78
#